data_AF-A0A3N5XDE3-F1
#
_entry.id   AF-A0A3N5XDE3-F1
#
_cell.length_a   1.000
_cell.length_b   1.000
_cell.length_c   1.000
_cell.angle_alpha   90.00
_cell.angle_beta   90.00
_cell.angle_gamma   90.00
#
_symmetry.space_group_name_H-M   'P 1'
#
loop_
_entity.id
_entity.type
_entity.pdbx_description
1 polymer ?
#
loop_
_entity_poly.entity_id
_entity_poly.type
_entity_poly.pdbx_seq_one_letter_code
_entity_poly.pdbx_strand_id
1 'polypeptide(L)'
;EAVCFAASDPASQALVTDLTAENQRGRVFGIYALAGGLGAVIGPLAGGWFYDNVGQTSPFIINAVVLAISALALWVILRKPKA
;
A
#
# COMPACT_ATOMS: atom_id res chain seq x y z
N GLU A 1 -13.26 8.69 -4.54
CA GLU A 1 -12.30 7.94 -3.71
C GLU A 1 -12.92 7.26 -2.50
N ALA A 2 -13.63 7.98 -1.61
CA ALA A 2 -14.16 7.41 -0.35
C ALA A 2 -14.99 6.14 -0.51
N VAL A 3 -15.87 6.06 -1.52
CA VAL A 3 -16.73 4.89 -1.78
C VAL A 3 -15.92 3.68 -2.26
N CYS A 4 -14.95 3.89 -3.17
CA CYS A 4 -14.10 2.81 -3.67
C CYS A 4 -13.15 2.29 -2.57
N PHE A 5 -12.62 3.18 -1.74
CA PHE A 5 -11.79 2.83 -0.60
C PHE A 5 -12.58 2.00 0.42
N ALA A 6 -13.78 2.47 0.80
CA ALA A 6 -14.65 1.76 1.74
C ALA A 6 -15.09 0.37 1.25
N ALA A 7 -15.19 0.16 -0.07
CA ALA A 7 -15.51 -1.15 -0.65
C ALA A 7 -14.28 -2.09 -0.71
N SER A 8 -13.08 -1.54 -0.93
CA SER A 8 -11.88 -2.34 -1.16
C SER A 8 -11.18 -2.75 0.14
N ASP A 9 -11.23 -1.89 1.16
CA ASP A 9 -10.56 -2.11 2.43
C ASP A 9 -11.02 -3.39 3.17
N PRO A 10 -12.34 -3.64 3.39
CA PRO A 10 -12.78 -4.85 4.05
C PRO A 10 -12.50 -6.12 3.22
N ALA A 11 -12.54 -6.03 1.89
CA ALA A 11 -12.18 -7.15 1.01
C ALA A 11 -10.69 -7.52 1.12
N SER A 12 -9.81 -6.51 1.20
CA SER A 12 -8.38 -6.72 1.40
C SER A 12 -8.06 -7.31 2.78
N GLN A 13 -8.73 -6.84 3.83
CA GLN A 13 -8.57 -7.37 5.18
C GLN A 13 -9.10 -8.81 5.31
N ALA A 14 -10.21 -9.13 4.64
CA ALA A 14 -10.75 -10.49 4.59
C ALA A 14 -9.75 -11.46 3.92
N LEU A 15 -9.16 -11.06 2.79
CA LEU A 15 -8.14 -11.85 2.09
C LEU A 15 -6.90 -12.11 2.96
N VAL A 16 -6.42 -11.09 3.68
CA VAL A 16 -5.31 -11.25 4.64
C VAL A 16 -5.69 -12.19 5.77
N THR A 17 -6.94 -12.15 6.23
CA THR A 17 -7.46 -13.01 7.31
C THR A 17 -7.58 -14.47 6.88
N ASP A 18 -7.99 -14.72 5.63
CA ASP A 18 -8.09 -16.06 5.04
C ASP A 18 -6.71 -16.70 4.85
N LEU A 19 -5.69 -15.90 4.54
CA LEU A 19 -4.31 -16.36 4.36
C LEU A 19 -3.52 -16.48 5.67
N THR A 20 -4.08 -16.03 6.80
CA THR A 20 -3.38 -15.98 8.10
C THR A 20 -3.98 -16.97 9.11
N ALA A 21 -3.13 -17.86 9.63
CA ALA A 21 -3.50 -18.78 10.71
C ALA A 21 -4.00 -18.02 11.95
N GLU A 22 -5.02 -18.55 12.63
CA GLU A 22 -5.76 -17.88 13.71
C GLU A 22 -4.87 -17.36 14.85
N ASN A 23 -3.82 -18.11 15.19
CA ASN A 23 -2.77 -17.76 16.16
C ASN A 23 -1.96 -16.49 15.78
N GLN A 24 -1.79 -16.21 14.48
CA GLN A 24 -0.89 -15.18 13.98
C GLN A 24 -1.61 -13.91 13.49
N ARG A 25 -2.95 -13.90 13.47
CA ARG A 25 -3.75 -12.77 12.97
C ARG A 25 -3.38 -11.44 13.63
N GLY A 26 -3.24 -11.42 14.96
CA GLY A 26 -2.84 -10.20 15.68
C GLY A 26 -1.46 -9.66 15.24
N ARG A 27 -0.50 -10.53 14.96
CA ARG A 27 0.83 -10.14 14.48
C ARG A 27 0.78 -9.62 13.03
N VAL A 28 0.05 -10.30 12.16
CA VAL A 28 -0.09 -9.90 10.75
C VAL A 28 -0.82 -8.57 10.63
N PHE A 29 -1.94 -8.39 11.35
CA PHE A 29 -2.63 -7.10 11.40
C PHE A 29 -1.79 -6.00 12.04
N GLY A 30 -0.98 -6.32 13.05
CA GLY A 30 -0.03 -5.37 13.63
C GLY A 30 1.02 -4.88 12.62
N ILE A 31 1.60 -5.78 11.83
CA ILE A 31 2.53 -5.43 10.76
C ILE A 31 1.82 -4.65 9.65
N TYR A 32 0.60 -5.04 9.29
CA TYR A 32 -0.22 -4.35 8.28
C TYR A 32 -0.50 -2.90 8.70
N ALA A 33 -0.92 -2.69 9.95
CA ALA A 33 -1.16 -1.36 10.51
C ALA A 33 0.13 -0.52 10.60
N LEU A 34 1.25 -1.13 11.00
CA LEU A 34 2.55 -0.46 11.00
C LEU A 34 2.98 -0.03 9.60
N ALA A 35 2.83 -0.90 8.61
CA ALA A 35 3.16 -0.58 7.23
C ALA A 35 2.31 0.58 6.70
N GLY A 36 1.00 0.56 6.96
CA GLY A 36 0.09 1.64 6.61
C GLY A 36 0.45 2.96 7.31
N GLY A 37 0.71 2.91 8.62
CA GLY A 37 1.10 4.09 9.41
C GLY A 37 2.43 4.69 8.95
N LEU A 38 3.43 3.86 8.67
CA LEU A 38 4.72 4.30 8.13
C LEU A 38 4.55 4.95 6.75
N GLY A 39 3.72 4.37 5.87
CA GLY A 39 3.39 4.96 4.58
C GLY A 39 2.73 6.34 4.72
N ALA A 40 1.80 6.48 5.66
CA ALA A 40 1.09 7.75 5.93
C ALA A 40 2.01 8.86 6.49
N VAL A 41 3.10 8.50 7.16
CA VAL A 41 4.09 9.46 7.68
C VAL A 41 5.15 9.78 6.61
N ILE A 42 5.76 8.75 6.02
CA ILE A 42 6.87 8.90 5.09
C ILE A 42 6.39 9.49 3.76
N GLY A 43 5.18 9.16 3.30
CA GLY A 43 4.63 9.61 2.02
C GLY A 43 4.55 11.13 1.92
N PRO A 44 3.83 11.84 2.82
CA PRO A 44 3.74 13.30 2.80
C PRO A 44 5.08 13.99 3.06
N LEU A 45 5.91 13.44 3.96
CA LEU A 45 7.24 14.00 4.24
C LEU A 45 8.16 13.97 3.02
N ALA A 46 8.23 12.83 2.34
CA ALA A 46 9.00 12.70 1.11
C ALA A 46 8.39 13.56 -0.01
N GLY A 47 7.07 13.50 -0.19
CA GLY A 47 6.36 14.28 -1.22
C GLY A 47 6.53 15.79 -1.06
N GLY A 48 6.45 16.30 0.17
CA GLY A 48 6.68 17.72 0.48
C GLY A 48 8.11 18.15 0.23
N TRP A 49 9.10 17.35 0.64
CA TRP A 49 10.51 17.64 0.38
C TRP A 49 10.81 17.75 -1.12
N PHE A 50 10.24 16.84 -1.91
CA PHE A 50 10.38 16.85 -3.38
C PHE A 50 9.62 18.01 -4.04
N TYR A 51 8.47 18.41 -3.49
CA TYR A 51 7.72 19.58 -3.94
C TYR A 51 8.54 20.87 -3.77
N ASP A 52 9.21 21.04 -2.63
CA ASP A 52 9.99 22.23 -2.30
C ASP A 52 11.31 22.34 -3.09
N ASN A 53 11.97 21.20 -3.38
CA ASN A 53 13.32 21.19 -3.97
C ASN A 53 13.36 20.97 -5.49
N VAL A 54 12.38 20.27 -6.07
CA VAL A 54 12.40 19.87 -7.50
C VAL A 54 11.29 20.56 -8.32
N GLY A 55 10.20 20.98 -7.67
CA GLY A 55 9.10 21.72 -8.29
C GLY A 55 7.74 21.07 -8.06
N GLN A 56 6.67 21.85 -8.30
CA GLN A 56 5.30 21.48 -7.93
C GLN A 56 4.78 20.19 -8.59
N THR A 57 5.33 19.77 -9.72
CA THR A 57 4.96 18.55 -10.45
C THR A 57 5.65 17.28 -9.93
N SER A 58 6.71 17.41 -9.12
CA SER A 58 7.49 16.30 -8.58
C SER A 58 6.68 15.26 -7.78
N PRO A 59 5.78 15.64 -6.85
CA PRO A 59 5.00 14.65 -6.08
C PRO A 59 4.08 13.80 -6.96
N PHE A 60 3.61 14.32 -8.10
CA PHE A 60 2.80 13.53 -9.05
C PHE A 60 3.63 12.46 -9.75
N ILE A 61 4.86 12.78 -10.14
CA ILE A 61 5.77 11.81 -10.77
C ILE A 61 6.15 10.72 -9.78
N ILE A 62 6.44 11.08 -8.52
CA ILE A 62 6.76 10.12 -7.47
C ILE A 62 5.58 9.18 -7.22
N ASN A 63 4.37 9.73 -7.10
CA ASN A 63 3.17 8.92 -6.94
C ASN A 63 2.98 7.96 -8.13
N ALA A 64 3.19 8.42 -9.36
CA ALA A 64 3.11 7.58 -10.56
C ALA A 64 4.15 6.44 -10.54
N VAL A 65 5.39 6.71 -10.11
CA VAL A 65 6.44 5.69 -9.97
C VAL A 65 6.08 4.67 -8.88
N VAL A 66 5.60 5.11 -7.73
CA VAL A 66 5.19 4.22 -6.62
C VAL A 66 4.04 3.32 -7.06
N LEU A 67 3.05 3.86 -7.77
CA LEU A 67 1.94 3.09 -8.35
C LEU A 67 2.43 2.09 -9.40
N ALA A 68 3.35 2.50 -10.28
CA ALA A 68 3.94 1.61 -11.28
C ALA A 68 4.72 0.44 -10.64
N ILE A 69 5.51 0.73 -9.60
CA ILE A 69 6.23 -0.30 -8.83
C ILE A 69 5.24 -1.24 -8.14
N SER A 70 4.19 -0.70 -7.52
CA SER A 70 3.16 -1.50 -6.83
C SER A 70 2.41 -2.41 -7.81
N ALA A 71 2.05 -1.89 -8.98
CA ALA A 71 1.42 -2.67 -10.05
C ALA A 71 2.36 -3.77 -10.58
N LEU A 72 3.65 -3.45 -10.77
CA LEU A 72 4.64 -4.42 -11.23
C LEU A 72 4.89 -5.50 -10.16
N ALA A 73 4.98 -5.12 -8.89
CA ALA A 73 5.12 -6.04 -7.77
C ALA A 73 3.91 -6.98 -7.67
N LEU A 74 2.69 -6.45 -7.77
CA LEU A 74 1.48 -7.26 -7.83
C LEU A 74 1.51 -8.20 -9.04
N TRP A 75 1.91 -7.72 -10.22
CA TRP A 75 1.99 -8.55 -11.42
C TRP A 75 3.01 -9.70 -11.29
N VAL A 76 4.16 -9.45 -10.66
CA VAL A 76 5.20 -10.48 -10.45
C VAL A 76 4.83 -11.44 -9.32
N ILE A 77 4.24 -10.95 -8.22
CA ILE A 77 3.89 -11.75 -7.03
C ILE A 77 2.62 -12.57 -7.28
N LEU A 78 1.58 -11.97 -7.87
CA LEU A 78 0.32 -12.65 -8.20
C LEU A 78 0.43 -13.57 -9.42
N ARG A 79 1.54 -13.53 -10.18
CA ARG A 79 1.83 -14.51 -11.23
C ARG A 79 2.07 -15.93 -10.73
N LYS A 80 1.98 -16.19 -9.42
CA LYS A 80 1.85 -17.54 -8.86
C LYS A 80 0.45 -17.78 -8.28
N PRO A 81 -0.59 -17.97 -9.10
CA PRO A 81 -1.66 -18.86 -8.69
C PRO A 81 -1.09 -20.28 -8.79
N LYS A 82 -0.71 -20.87 -7.64
CA LYS A 82 -0.68 -22.33 -7.56
C LYS A 82 -2.12 -22.79 -7.67
N ALA A 83 -2.50 -23.19 -8.89
CA ALA A 83 -3.54 -24.21 -9.08
C ALA A 83 -3.09 -25.52 -8.43
#